data_AF-J3SE60-F1
#
_entry.id   AF-J3SE60-F1
#
_cell.length_a   1.000
_cell.length_b   1.000
_cell.length_c   1.000
_cell.angle_alpha   90.00
_cell.angle_beta   90.00
_cell.angle_gamma   90.00
#
_symmetry.space_group_name_H-M   'P 1'
#
loop_
_entity.id
_entity.type
_entity.pdbx_description
1 polymer ?
#
loop_
_entity_poly.entity_id
_entity_poly.type
_entity_poly.pdbx_seq_one_letter_code
_entity_poly.pdbx_strand_id
1 'polypeptide(L)'
;MADDFGFFSSSESGAAEAAEEDPAAAFLAQQENEIAGIENDEGISCAEGAARGSQEAAGEPRINFENTGGTTVNGDVFQESNGPTDAYAAIARADRLTQEPESIRKWREEQKKRLQELDAASKVLEQEWREKAKKDLEEWNIRQNEQMERNQANNRASEEAFLKESKEETTGTEWEKVAQLCDFNPKSSKQSKDVSRMRSVLISLKQIPLAR
;
A
#
# COMPACT_ATOMS: atom_id res chain seq x y z
N MET A 1 0.47 -8.95 -40.29
CA MET A 1 1.55 -9.95 -40.48
C MET A 1 2.41 -9.84 -39.23
N ALA A 2 2.17 -10.63 -38.18
CA ALA A 2 2.40 -12.08 -38.05
C ALA A 2 3.87 -12.43 -38.28
N ASP A 3 4.56 -12.84 -37.21
CA ASP A 3 5.65 -13.84 -37.16
C ASP A 3 6.01 -14.00 -35.66
N ASP A 4 5.38 -14.94 -34.95
CA ASP A 4 5.69 -16.38 -34.90
C ASP A 4 6.75 -16.65 -33.81
N PHE A 5 6.21 -16.90 -32.62
CA PHE A 5 6.91 -17.29 -31.42
C PHE A 5 6.93 -18.83 -31.41
N GLY A 6 8.03 -19.45 -31.80
CA GLY A 6 8.17 -20.89 -31.60
C GLY A 6 9.35 -21.56 -32.29
N PHE A 7 9.91 -22.54 -31.56
CA PHE A 7 10.81 -23.61 -32.01
C PHE A 7 12.31 -23.28 -31.86
N PHE A 8 13.16 -23.97 -31.08
CA PHE A 8 13.22 -25.33 -30.50
C PHE A 8 14.39 -25.29 -29.49
N SER A 9 14.40 -25.92 -28.31
CA SER A 9 14.50 -27.37 -28.15
C SER A 9 14.48 -27.72 -26.67
N SER A 10 13.62 -28.66 -26.31
CA SER A 10 13.70 -29.43 -25.06
C SER A 10 14.95 -30.31 -25.02
N SER A 11 15.50 -30.50 -23.82
CA SER A 11 16.09 -31.76 -23.33
C SER A 11 16.15 -31.62 -21.80
N GLU A 12 15.13 -32.07 -21.08
CA GLU A 12 15.14 -33.37 -20.40
C GLU A 12 16.34 -33.55 -19.45
N SER A 13 16.11 -33.33 -18.16
CA SER A 13 16.58 -34.21 -17.07
C SER A 13 15.93 -33.78 -15.76
N GLY A 14 15.27 -34.74 -15.10
CA GLY A 14 14.45 -34.51 -13.92
C GLY A 14 15.22 -34.32 -12.62
N ALA A 15 14.54 -33.69 -11.67
CA ALA A 15 14.49 -34.07 -10.27
C ALA A 15 13.38 -33.24 -9.64
N ALA A 16 12.40 -33.91 -9.03
CA ALA A 16 11.59 -33.30 -7.98
C ALA A 16 12.55 -33.07 -6.81
N GLU A 17 13.22 -31.91 -6.81
CA GLU A 17 14.05 -31.52 -5.68
C GLU A 17 13.14 -30.79 -4.71
N ALA A 18 12.84 -31.50 -3.61
CA ALA A 18 12.13 -31.01 -2.47
C ALA A 18 12.61 -29.59 -2.15
N ALA A 19 11.64 -28.69 -1.99
CA ALA A 19 11.89 -27.43 -1.31
C ALA A 19 12.58 -27.79 0.03
N GLU A 20 13.88 -27.53 0.14
CA GLU A 20 14.50 -27.28 1.43
C GLU A 20 13.84 -25.99 1.93
N GLU A 21 12.65 -26.16 2.54
CA GLU A 21 11.93 -25.09 3.19
C GLU A 21 12.81 -24.61 4.33
N ASP A 22 13.42 -23.43 4.11
CA ASP A 22 14.08 -22.69 5.16
C ASP A 22 13.12 -22.61 6.36
N PRO A 23 13.48 -23.15 7.54
CA PRO A 23 12.60 -23.13 8.71
C PRO A 23 12.17 -21.70 9.09
N ALA A 24 12.92 -20.67 8.69
CA ALA A 24 12.50 -19.28 8.84
C ALA A 24 11.38 -18.87 7.86
N ALA A 25 11.41 -19.37 6.61
CA ALA A 25 10.36 -19.11 5.62
C ALA A 25 9.05 -19.79 5.99
N ALA A 26 9.10 -21.03 6.50
CA ALA A 26 7.92 -21.73 7.01
C ALA A 26 7.26 -20.99 8.19
N PHE A 27 8.07 -20.42 9.10
CA PHE A 27 7.57 -19.64 10.24
C PHE A 27 6.91 -18.32 9.81
N LEU A 28 7.48 -17.62 8.83
CA LEU A 28 6.88 -16.38 8.30
C LEU A 28 5.57 -16.67 7.57
N ALA A 29 5.52 -17.72 6.76
CA ALA A 29 4.28 -18.15 6.08
C ALA A 29 3.20 -18.57 7.09
N GLN A 30 3.59 -19.23 8.19
CA GLN A 30 2.68 -19.59 9.27
C GLN A 30 2.10 -18.37 9.99
N GLN A 31 2.93 -17.35 10.31
CA GLN A 31 2.44 -16.09 10.89
C GLN A 31 1.55 -15.28 9.94
N GLU A 32 1.87 -15.27 8.64
CA GLU A 32 1.08 -14.56 7.64
C GLU A 32 -0.34 -15.15 7.54
N ASN A 33 -0.47 -16.48 7.65
CA ASN A 33 -1.75 -17.18 7.66
C ASN A 33 -2.55 -16.94 8.97
N GLU A 34 -1.86 -16.78 10.12
CA GLU A 34 -2.48 -16.45 11.40
C GLU A 34 -3.04 -15.00 11.42
N ILE A 35 -2.34 -14.04 10.79
CA ILE A 35 -2.78 -12.65 10.64
C ILE A 35 -3.92 -12.53 9.62
N ALA A 36 -3.92 -13.31 8.53
CA ALA A 36 -5.01 -13.32 7.56
C ALA A 36 -6.33 -13.90 8.13
N GLY A 37 -6.27 -14.68 9.21
CA GLY A 37 -7.44 -15.21 9.91
C GLY A 37 -8.19 -14.18 10.77
N ILE A 38 -7.55 -13.07 11.14
CA ILE A 38 -8.14 -12.03 12.01
C ILE A 38 -8.88 -10.93 11.23
N GLU A 39 -8.66 -10.81 9.91
CA GLU A 39 -9.34 -9.82 9.07
C GLU A 39 -10.73 -10.28 8.59
N ASN A 40 -11.03 -11.59 8.68
CA ASN A 40 -12.27 -12.20 8.17
C ASN A 40 -13.31 -12.56 9.24
N ASP A 41 -13.09 -12.27 10.53
CA ASP A 41 -14.12 -12.46 11.57
C ASP A 41 -14.67 -11.12 12.06
N GLU A 42 -15.99 -10.99 11.98
CA GLU A 42 -16.71 -9.73 12.08
C GLU A 42 -16.72 -9.14 13.49
N GLY A 43 -16.63 -7.81 13.56
CA GLY A 43 -17.53 -7.01 14.40
C GLY A 43 -17.38 -7.14 15.92
N ILE A 44 -16.39 -6.44 16.50
CA ILE A 44 -16.47 -6.07 17.92
C ILE A 44 -17.47 -4.93 18.09
N SER A 45 -18.72 -5.35 18.31
CA SER A 45 -19.82 -4.52 18.79
C SER A 45 -19.48 -3.84 20.12
N CYS A 46 -19.83 -2.57 20.19
CA CYS A 46 -19.89 -1.78 21.41
C CYS A 46 -21.19 -2.11 22.16
N ALA A 47 -21.12 -2.70 23.37
CA ALA A 47 -22.23 -2.73 24.34
C ALA A 47 -21.76 -3.12 25.77
N GLU A 48 -21.55 -2.09 26.59
CA GLU A 48 -22.11 -1.87 27.95
C GLU A 48 -22.69 -3.06 28.76
N GLY A 49 -22.24 -3.23 30.01
CA GLY A 49 -23.11 -3.78 31.08
C GLY A 49 -22.50 -4.62 32.21
N ALA A 50 -22.42 -4.00 33.39
CA ALA A 50 -22.68 -4.57 34.73
C ALA A 50 -21.60 -5.32 35.55
N ALA A 51 -21.44 -4.82 36.77
CA ALA A 51 -20.55 -5.22 37.85
C ALA A 51 -21.04 -6.43 38.68
N ARG A 52 -20.09 -7.20 39.23
CA ARG A 52 -20.14 -7.99 40.49
C ARG A 52 -18.72 -8.60 40.69
N GLY A 53 -17.99 -8.57 41.79
CA GLY A 53 -18.27 -8.36 43.21
C GLY A 53 -17.73 -9.56 44.02
N SER A 54 -16.48 -9.45 44.52
CA SER A 54 -15.85 -10.07 45.72
C SER A 54 -15.69 -11.60 45.87
N GLN A 55 -14.46 -12.09 46.13
CA GLN A 55 -14.00 -12.57 47.46
C GLN A 55 -12.55 -13.11 47.49
N GLU A 56 -11.93 -12.98 48.67
CA GLU A 56 -10.53 -13.17 49.08
C GLU A 56 -10.07 -14.65 49.20
N ALA A 57 -8.75 -14.92 49.19
CA ALA A 57 -8.02 -15.57 50.30
C ALA A 57 -6.52 -15.81 50.00
N ALA A 58 -5.72 -15.73 51.07
CA ALA A 58 -4.27 -15.67 51.19
C ALA A 58 -3.47 -16.96 50.87
N GLY A 59 -2.15 -16.78 50.68
CA GLY A 59 -1.15 -17.83 50.98
C GLY A 59 0.16 -17.75 50.20
N GLU A 60 1.17 -17.02 50.71
CA GLU A 60 2.58 -17.35 50.42
C GLU A 60 3.02 -18.54 51.28
N PRO A 61 4.02 -19.33 50.85
CA PRO A 61 5.34 -19.13 51.44
C PRO A 61 6.51 -19.32 50.46
N ARG A 62 7.59 -18.57 50.74
CA ARG A 62 8.94 -18.79 50.23
C ARG A 62 9.72 -19.68 51.20
N ILE A 63 10.53 -20.64 50.70
CA ILE A 63 11.91 -20.89 51.17
C ILE A 63 12.68 -21.95 50.35
N ASN A 64 13.87 -21.52 49.91
CA ASN A 64 15.21 -22.15 49.86
C ASN A 64 15.46 -23.47 49.10
N PHE A 65 16.41 -23.39 48.15
CA PHE A 65 17.16 -24.55 47.64
C PHE A 65 18.67 -24.25 47.70
N GLU A 66 19.33 -24.75 48.76
CA GLU A 66 20.78 -24.83 48.87
C GLU A 66 21.29 -26.23 48.47
N ASN A 67 22.25 -26.22 47.56
CA ASN A 67 23.45 -27.06 47.48
C ASN A 67 23.32 -28.59 47.68
N THR A 68 23.49 -29.37 46.61
CA THR A 68 24.27 -30.64 46.67
C THR A 68 24.80 -31.03 45.27
N GLY A 69 26.13 -31.06 45.11
CA GLY A 69 26.82 -32.21 44.50
C GLY A 69 27.05 -32.25 42.98
N GLY A 70 28.27 -31.86 42.57
CA GLY A 70 29.16 -32.65 41.72
C GLY A 70 28.66 -33.19 40.37
N THR A 71 29.10 -32.57 39.27
CA THR A 71 29.36 -33.25 38.00
C THR A 71 30.47 -32.50 37.26
N THR A 72 31.71 -32.93 37.49
CA THR A 72 32.83 -32.67 36.58
C THR A 72 32.73 -33.68 35.45
N VAL A 73 32.43 -33.23 34.23
CA VAL A 73 32.43 -34.09 33.04
C VAL A 73 33.28 -33.43 31.95
N ASN A 74 34.41 -34.11 31.70
CA ASN A 74 35.24 -34.12 30.51
C ASN A 74 36.33 -33.05 30.33
N GLY A 75 37.54 -33.39 30.82
CA GLY A 75 38.57 -33.82 29.86
C GLY A 75 39.89 -33.06 29.83
N ASP A 76 40.47 -32.72 30.98
CA ASP A 76 41.87 -32.27 31.02
C ASP A 76 42.83 -33.47 31.00
N VAL A 77 43.33 -33.81 29.81
CA VAL A 77 44.46 -34.75 29.65
C VAL A 77 45.73 -33.92 29.70
N PHE A 78 46.31 -33.85 30.89
CA PHE A 78 47.69 -33.43 31.09
C PHE A 78 48.62 -34.36 30.30
N GLN A 79 49.18 -33.86 29.19
CA GLN A 79 50.30 -34.49 28.52
C GLN A 79 51.59 -33.96 29.15
N GLU A 80 52.14 -34.69 30.12
CA GLU A 80 53.50 -34.45 30.62
C GLU A 80 54.52 -34.66 29.49
N SER A 81 55.15 -33.57 29.06
CA SER A 81 56.35 -33.60 28.22
C SER A 81 57.47 -32.87 28.96
N ASN A 82 58.33 -33.64 29.61
CA ASN A 82 59.60 -33.17 30.14
C ASN A 82 60.62 -33.06 28.99
N GLY A 83 60.77 -31.85 28.43
CA GLY A 83 61.82 -31.46 27.48
C GLY A 83 62.02 -29.95 27.51
N PRO A 84 63.21 -29.41 27.16
CA PRO A 84 63.50 -27.98 27.30
C PRO A 84 62.46 -27.18 26.53
N THR A 85 61.79 -26.28 27.26
CA THR A 85 60.56 -25.59 26.88
C THR A 85 60.68 -24.99 25.49
N ASP A 86 59.84 -25.47 24.58
CA ASP A 86 59.62 -24.92 23.24
C ASP A 86 58.86 -23.58 23.35
N ALA A 87 59.52 -22.59 23.98
CA ALA A 87 58.99 -21.25 24.15
C ALA A 87 58.72 -20.60 22.79
N TYR A 88 59.50 -20.95 21.77
CA TYR A 88 59.30 -20.45 20.41
C TYR A 88 58.03 -21.04 19.76
N ALA A 89 57.73 -22.34 19.89
CA ALA A 89 56.46 -22.86 19.39
C ALA A 89 55.27 -22.45 20.25
N ALA A 90 55.44 -22.21 21.55
CA ALA A 90 54.40 -21.62 22.38
C ALA A 90 54.04 -20.20 21.90
N ILE A 91 55.06 -19.37 21.61
CA ILE A 91 54.88 -18.03 21.05
C ILE A 91 54.29 -18.10 19.63
N ALA A 92 54.75 -19.01 18.77
CA ALA A 92 54.22 -19.17 17.41
C ALA A 92 52.77 -19.70 17.40
N ARG A 93 52.38 -20.55 18.36
CA ARG A 93 50.99 -20.98 18.54
C ARG A 93 50.12 -19.86 19.09
N ALA A 94 50.63 -19.07 20.03
CA ALA A 94 49.95 -17.87 20.51
C ALA A 94 49.78 -16.84 19.39
N ASP A 95 50.81 -16.63 18.57
CA ASP A 95 50.78 -15.71 17.42
C ASP A 95 49.81 -16.19 16.34
N ARG A 96 49.79 -17.50 16.05
CA ARG A 96 48.78 -18.14 15.17
C ARG A 96 47.34 -18.04 15.71
N LEU A 97 47.16 -17.95 17.03
CA LEU A 97 45.86 -17.76 17.67
C LEU A 97 45.43 -16.28 17.69
N THR A 98 46.38 -15.34 17.78
CA THR A 98 46.12 -13.88 17.71
C THR A 98 46.00 -13.36 16.28
N GLN A 99 46.65 -14.01 15.32
CA GLN A 99 46.41 -13.80 13.89
C GLN A 99 45.06 -14.43 13.58
N GLU A 100 43.99 -13.62 13.54
CA GLU A 100 42.74 -14.07 12.93
C GLU A 100 43.09 -14.65 11.54
N PRO A 101 42.66 -15.88 11.19
CA PRO A 101 42.91 -16.42 9.87
C PRO A 101 42.47 -15.44 8.80
N GLU A 102 43.35 -15.10 7.86
CA GLU A 102 43.05 -14.14 6.78
C GLU A 102 41.75 -14.48 6.01
N SER A 103 41.35 -15.76 5.99
CA SER A 103 40.05 -16.21 5.47
C SER A 103 38.86 -15.68 6.25
N ILE A 104 38.92 -15.64 7.58
CA ILE A 104 37.88 -15.09 8.45
C ILE A 104 37.83 -13.56 8.33
N ARG A 105 39.00 -12.91 8.21
CA ARG A 105 39.07 -11.45 7.94
C ARG A 105 38.39 -11.09 6.63
N LYS A 106 38.74 -11.79 5.54
CA LYS A 106 38.11 -11.62 4.22
C LYS A 106 36.61 -11.90 4.28
N TRP A 107 36.20 -12.96 4.97
CA TRP A 107 34.77 -13.27 5.12
C TRP A 107 34.00 -12.17 5.86
N ARG A 108 34.55 -11.62 6.95
CA ARG A 108 33.92 -10.48 7.66
C ARG A 108 33.83 -9.24 6.78
N GLU A 109 34.86 -8.96 5.99
CA GLU A 109 34.86 -7.84 5.04
C GLU A 109 33.82 -8.04 3.94
N GLU A 110 33.71 -9.24 3.38
CA GLU A 110 32.71 -9.60 2.39
C GLU A 110 31.27 -9.53 2.94
N GLN A 111 31.03 -10.06 4.15
CA GLN A 111 29.72 -9.98 4.80
C GLN A 111 29.35 -8.55 5.13
N LYS A 112 30.29 -7.77 5.67
CA LYS A 112 30.09 -6.34 5.94
C LYS A 112 29.76 -5.58 4.66
N LYS A 113 30.48 -5.85 3.57
CA LYS A 113 30.23 -5.23 2.27
C LYS A 113 28.84 -5.61 1.73
N ARG A 114 28.48 -6.90 1.80
CA ARG A 114 27.15 -7.38 1.38
C ARG A 114 26.05 -6.70 2.18
N LEU A 115 26.19 -6.60 3.50
CA LEU A 115 25.22 -5.91 4.35
C LEU A 115 25.10 -4.42 3.98
N GLN A 116 26.23 -3.74 3.74
CA GLN A 116 26.24 -2.35 3.30
C GLN A 116 25.54 -2.16 1.95
N GLU A 117 25.69 -3.11 1.03
CA GLU A 117 25.01 -3.09 -0.27
C GLU A 117 23.49 -3.28 -0.11
N LEU A 118 23.05 -4.19 0.76
CA LEU A 118 21.63 -4.36 1.10
C LEU A 118 21.05 -3.09 1.76
N ASP A 119 21.76 -2.49 2.71
CA ASP A 119 21.34 -1.25 3.36
C ASP A 119 21.24 -0.09 2.36
N ALA A 120 22.17 -0.01 1.41
CA ALA A 120 22.15 0.99 0.35
C ALA A 120 20.97 0.77 -0.61
N ALA A 121 20.73 -0.48 -1.03
CA ALA A 121 19.61 -0.82 -1.89
C ALA A 121 18.26 -0.52 -1.23
N SER A 122 18.12 -0.84 0.07
CA SER A 122 16.93 -0.51 0.86
C SER A 122 16.66 1.00 0.90
N LYS A 123 17.70 1.81 1.13
CA LYS A 123 17.59 3.28 1.13
C LYS A 123 17.21 3.84 -0.23
N VAL A 124 17.76 3.29 -1.32
CA VAL A 124 17.40 3.70 -2.68
C VAL A 124 15.94 3.38 -2.96
N LEU A 125 15.49 2.16 -2.67
CA LEU A 125 14.09 1.76 -2.88
C LEU A 125 13.13 2.64 -2.07
N GLU A 126 13.47 2.96 -0.82
CA GLU A 126 12.67 3.84 0.02
C GLU A 126 12.62 5.28 -0.52
N GLN A 127 13.71 5.77 -1.11
CA GLN A 127 13.73 7.07 -1.80
C GLN A 127 12.88 7.05 -3.07
N GLU A 128 13.00 6.01 -3.90
CA GLU A 128 12.19 5.82 -5.10
C GLU A 128 10.70 5.76 -4.78
N TRP A 129 10.31 5.07 -3.70
CA TRP A 129 8.91 5.02 -3.27
C TRP A 129 8.42 6.37 -2.74
N ARG A 130 9.25 7.12 -2.01
CA ARG A 130 8.90 8.49 -1.60
C ARG A 130 8.74 9.41 -2.81
N GLU A 131 9.66 9.35 -3.76
CA GLU A 131 9.59 10.15 -4.98
C GLU A 131 8.38 9.78 -5.82
N LYS A 132 8.06 8.50 -5.93
CA LYS A 132 6.87 8.02 -6.61
C LYS A 132 5.59 8.54 -5.93
N ALA A 133 5.49 8.40 -4.61
CA ALA A 133 4.35 8.93 -3.86
C ALA A 133 4.21 10.45 -4.02
N LYS A 134 5.33 11.18 -4.04
CA LYS A 134 5.34 12.62 -4.28
C LYS A 134 4.88 12.97 -5.70
N LYS A 135 5.36 12.27 -6.72
CA LYS A 135 4.93 12.45 -8.11
C LYS A 135 3.44 12.17 -8.27
N ASP A 136 2.95 11.06 -7.72
CA ASP A 136 1.54 10.69 -7.80
C ASP A 136 0.64 11.77 -7.13
N LEU A 137 1.10 12.38 -6.03
CA LEU A 137 0.41 13.50 -5.37
C LEU A 137 0.42 14.78 -6.22
N GLU A 138 1.56 15.11 -6.84
CA GLU A 138 1.69 16.26 -7.74
C GLU A 138 0.81 16.09 -8.98
N GLU A 139 0.80 14.91 -9.60
CA GLU A 139 -0.07 14.56 -10.72
C GLU A 139 -1.55 14.67 -10.36
N TRP A 140 -1.93 14.22 -9.16
CA TRP A 140 -3.30 14.38 -8.67
C TRP A 140 -3.69 15.85 -8.55
N ASN A 141 -2.81 16.68 -7.98
CA ASN A 141 -3.04 18.12 -7.83
C ASN A 141 -3.18 18.82 -9.20
N ILE A 142 -2.29 18.51 -10.15
CA ILE A 142 -2.38 19.01 -11.53
C ILE A 142 -3.72 18.63 -12.15
N ARG A 143 -4.10 17.34 -12.09
CA ARG A 143 -5.36 16.86 -12.66
C ARG A 143 -6.58 17.53 -12.03
N GLN A 144 -6.56 17.76 -10.71
CA GLN A 144 -7.63 18.48 -10.01
C GLN A 144 -7.71 19.94 -10.49
N ASN A 145 -6.59 20.64 -10.58
CA ASN A 145 -6.57 22.02 -11.05
C ASN A 145 -7.04 22.12 -12.51
N GLU A 146 -6.55 21.24 -13.39
CA GLU A 146 -7.00 21.17 -14.78
C GLU A 146 -8.51 20.91 -14.89
N GLN A 147 -9.04 20.00 -14.06
CA GLN A 147 -10.48 19.73 -14.01
C GLN A 147 -11.25 20.96 -13.54
N MET A 148 -10.78 21.64 -12.50
CA MET A 148 -11.41 22.86 -11.99
C MET A 148 -11.37 24.00 -13.01
N GLU A 149 -10.24 24.21 -13.68
CA GLU A 149 -10.09 25.21 -14.73
C GLU A 149 -10.97 24.89 -15.93
N ARG A 150 -11.05 23.62 -16.35
CA ARG A 150 -11.95 23.17 -17.41
C ARG A 150 -13.41 23.44 -17.06
N ASN A 151 -13.82 23.14 -15.82
CA ASN A 151 -15.18 23.41 -15.34
C ASN A 151 -15.46 24.92 -15.32
N GLN A 152 -14.52 25.73 -14.81
CA GLN A 152 -14.66 27.18 -14.78
C GLN A 152 -14.70 27.78 -16.19
N ALA A 153 -13.89 27.27 -17.12
CA ALA A 153 -13.91 27.69 -18.52
C ALA A 153 -15.22 27.30 -19.21
N ASN A 154 -15.76 26.10 -18.94
CA ASN A 154 -17.05 25.69 -19.46
C ASN A 154 -18.20 26.56 -18.93
N ASN A 155 -18.19 26.88 -17.63
CA ASN A 155 -19.16 27.78 -17.01
C ASN A 155 -19.08 29.20 -17.58
N ARG A 156 -17.86 29.74 -17.76
CA ARG A 156 -17.68 31.05 -18.40
C ARG A 156 -18.17 31.04 -19.85
N ALA A 157 -17.84 30.01 -20.62
CA ALA A 157 -18.27 29.90 -22.00
C ALA A 157 -19.79 29.74 -22.13
N SER A 158 -20.44 28.99 -21.23
CA SER A 158 -21.90 28.84 -21.22
C SER A 158 -22.59 30.14 -20.80
N GLU A 159 -22.05 30.88 -19.83
CA GLU A 159 -22.54 32.20 -19.46
C GLU A 159 -22.36 33.23 -20.58
N GLU A 160 -21.19 33.26 -21.24
CA GLU A 160 -20.94 34.12 -22.40
C GLU A 160 -21.88 33.79 -23.56
N ALA A 161 -22.11 32.50 -23.84
CA ALA A 161 -23.06 32.06 -24.86
C ALA A 161 -24.50 32.47 -24.49
N PHE A 162 -24.91 32.28 -23.24
CA PHE A 162 -26.21 32.69 -22.73
C PHE A 162 -26.40 34.22 -22.81
N LEU A 163 -25.39 35.00 -22.43
CA LEU A 163 -25.40 36.46 -22.53
C LEU A 163 -25.44 36.92 -23.99
N LYS A 164 -24.76 36.22 -24.90
CA LYS A 164 -24.80 36.52 -26.33
C LYS A 164 -26.20 36.25 -26.89
N GLU A 165 -26.79 35.09 -26.62
CA GLU A 165 -28.17 34.74 -27.03
C GLU A 165 -29.20 35.74 -26.45
N SER A 166 -28.98 36.20 -25.22
CA SER A 166 -29.81 37.22 -24.58
C SER A 166 -29.68 38.58 -25.28
N LYS A 167 -28.44 39.05 -25.54
CA LYS A 167 -28.16 40.37 -26.15
C LYS A 167 -28.37 40.43 -27.65
N GLU A 168 -28.35 39.31 -28.36
CA GLU A 168 -28.71 39.21 -29.77
C GLU A 168 -30.23 39.39 -29.89
N GLU A 169 -30.67 40.63 -29.72
CA GLU A 169 -32.05 41.08 -29.79
C GLU A 169 -32.38 41.44 -31.24
N THR A 170 -32.43 40.40 -32.06
CA THR A 170 -32.98 40.50 -33.41
C THR A 170 -34.49 40.66 -33.31
N THR A 171 -34.98 41.84 -33.66
CA THR A 171 -36.40 42.16 -33.74
C THR A 171 -37.17 41.08 -34.52
N GLY A 172 -38.08 40.36 -33.88
CA GLY A 172 -38.86 39.25 -34.45
C GLY A 172 -38.65 37.88 -33.78
N THR A 173 -37.62 37.70 -32.93
CA THR A 173 -37.35 36.43 -32.21
C THR A 173 -37.94 36.38 -30.80
N GLU A 174 -38.76 37.37 -30.40
CA GLU A 174 -39.17 37.55 -29.00
C GLU A 174 -40.03 36.37 -28.50
N TRP A 175 -40.96 35.87 -29.32
CA TRP A 175 -41.81 34.73 -28.96
C TRP A 175 -41.06 33.39 -29.00
N GLU A 176 -40.01 33.27 -29.81
CA GLU A 176 -39.13 32.10 -29.83
C GLU A 176 -38.34 31.99 -28.52
N LYS A 177 -37.80 33.13 -28.02
CA LYS A 177 -37.14 33.21 -26.71
C LYS A 177 -38.09 32.87 -25.55
N VAL A 178 -39.31 33.43 -25.56
CA VAL A 178 -40.33 33.10 -24.54
C VAL A 178 -40.66 31.61 -24.53
N ALA A 179 -40.81 31.01 -25.72
CA ALA A 179 -41.09 29.58 -25.83
C ALA A 179 -39.89 28.72 -25.38
N GLN A 180 -38.65 29.14 -25.61
CA GLN A 180 -37.45 28.42 -25.17
C GLN A 180 -37.28 28.43 -23.65
N LEU A 181 -37.74 29.48 -22.98
CA LEU A 181 -37.78 29.58 -21.51
C LEU A 181 -38.98 28.84 -20.88
N CYS A 182 -40.02 28.53 -21.66
CA CYS A 182 -41.20 27.82 -21.20
C CYS A 182 -41.00 26.29 -21.27
N ASP A 183 -41.19 25.62 -20.13
CA ASP A 183 -41.20 24.16 -20.11
C ASP A 183 -42.54 23.59 -20.62
N PHE A 184 -42.51 23.09 -21.85
CA PHE A 184 -43.65 22.44 -22.51
C PHE A 184 -43.77 20.95 -22.20
N ASN A 185 -42.93 20.38 -21.34
CA ASN A 185 -43.04 18.98 -20.97
C ASN A 185 -44.38 18.74 -20.23
N PRO A 186 -45.27 17.88 -20.77
CA PRO A 186 -46.55 17.61 -20.13
C PRO A 186 -46.38 16.93 -18.76
N LYS A 187 -45.24 16.29 -18.49
CA LYS A 187 -44.95 15.56 -17.24
C LYS A 187 -44.30 16.42 -16.16
N SER A 188 -43.78 17.60 -16.48
CA SER A 188 -43.12 18.47 -15.49
C SER A 188 -44.10 19.37 -14.73
N SER A 189 -45.35 19.48 -15.19
CA SER A 189 -46.37 20.32 -14.56
C SER A 189 -46.90 19.69 -13.29
N LYS A 190 -46.31 20.04 -12.14
CA LYS A 190 -46.86 19.76 -10.79
C LYS A 190 -47.95 20.77 -10.37
N GLN A 191 -48.44 21.58 -11.31
CA GLN A 191 -49.31 22.71 -11.00
C GLN A 191 -50.79 22.28 -11.03
N SER A 192 -51.57 22.75 -10.05
CA SER A 192 -53.01 22.42 -9.91
C SER A 192 -53.91 23.14 -10.92
N LYS A 193 -53.38 24.12 -11.66
CA LYS A 193 -54.11 24.91 -12.65
C LYS A 193 -53.88 24.34 -14.04
N ASP A 194 -54.94 24.20 -14.82
CA ASP A 194 -54.86 23.82 -16.22
C ASP A 194 -54.25 24.96 -17.05
N VAL A 195 -53.02 24.75 -17.50
CA VAL A 195 -52.25 25.68 -18.33
C VAL A 195 -52.27 25.29 -19.82
N SER A 196 -53.08 24.32 -20.22
CA SER A 196 -53.12 23.78 -21.60
C SER A 196 -53.43 24.85 -22.65
N ARG A 197 -54.37 25.76 -22.34
CA ARG A 197 -54.71 26.88 -23.24
C ARG A 197 -53.55 27.86 -23.41
N MET A 198 -52.86 28.21 -22.32
CA MET A 198 -51.69 29.09 -22.36
C MET A 198 -50.54 28.44 -23.15
N ARG A 199 -50.28 27.14 -22.91
CA ARG A 199 -49.29 26.37 -23.67
C ARG A 199 -49.59 26.36 -25.17
N SER A 200 -50.85 26.14 -25.55
CA SER A 200 -51.30 26.17 -26.94
C SER A 200 -51.06 27.53 -27.61
N VAL A 201 -51.37 28.63 -26.92
CA VAL A 201 -51.13 29.99 -27.43
C VAL A 201 -49.64 30.25 -27.64
N LEU A 202 -48.78 29.91 -26.66
CA LEU A 202 -47.33 30.10 -26.77
C LEU A 202 -46.70 29.26 -27.88
N ILE A 203 -47.15 28.02 -28.09
CA ILE A 203 -46.70 27.16 -29.19
C ILE A 203 -47.11 27.76 -30.55
N SER A 204 -48.34 28.27 -30.66
CA SER A 204 -48.81 28.92 -31.88
C SER A 204 -47.97 30.15 -32.23
N LEU A 205 -47.62 30.97 -31.23
CA LEU A 205 -46.80 32.17 -31.42
C LEU A 205 -45.35 31.84 -31.80
N LYS A 206 -44.84 30.67 -31.39
CA LYS A 206 -43.54 30.15 -31.85
C LYS A 206 -43.59 29.70 -33.32
N GLN A 207 -44.65 29.00 -33.73
CA GLN A 207 -44.76 28.43 -35.07
C GLN A 207 -45.15 29.46 -36.14
N ILE A 208 -45.95 30.44 -35.77
CA ILE A 208 -46.46 31.49 -36.65
C ILE A 208 -46.07 32.83 -36.04
N PRO A 209 -44.95 33.42 -36.49
CA PRO A 209 -44.59 34.78 -36.09
C PRO A 209 -45.74 35.72 -36.42
N LEU A 210 -46.06 36.63 -35.50
CA LEU A 210 -47.06 37.66 -35.76
C LEU A 210 -46.60 38.47 -36.98
N ALA A 211 -47.40 38.47 -38.04
CA ALA A 211 -47.18 39.34 -39.18
C ALA A 211 -47.17 40.79 -38.68
N ARG A 212 -46.03 41.47 -38.86
CA ARG A 212 -45.89 42.90 -38.58
C ARG A 212 -46.34 43.71 -39.78
#